data_AF-A0A841PPZ0-F1
#
_entry.id   AF-A0A841PPZ0-F1
#
_cell.length_a   1.000
_cell.length_b   1.000
_cell.length_c   1.000
_cell.angle_alpha   90.00
_cell.angle_beta   90.00
_cell.angle_gamma   90.00
#
_symmetry.space_group_name_H-M   'P 1'
#
loop_
_entity.id
_entity.type
_entity.pdbx_description
1 polymer ?
#
loop_
_entity_poly.entity_id
_entity_poly.type
_entity_poly.pdbx_seq_one_letter_code
_entity_poly.pdbx_strand_id
1 'polypeptide(L)'
;MTSPHAEQLGRARTAAEFAAVIALLDIDLNDVLARRAELAQAEDRAVFGDGDLAAARAALDDCNAAIALLEKTIDAVGQRRAEVAQSEARADIAALGDEIKAKATLLGERWRCVRRLVEELRQQLFEADALARAIATANGLFDAAGVADLKVNLTTTRRTAMAGPRAAAPARLSRPALQADRLLLSFLSPGGALDPRPALGAPVKRVEGKSPEVRRPGGAISQFLPATKPFGERG
;
A
#
# COMPACT_ATOMS: atom_id res chain seq x y z
N MET A 1 18.67 23.91 48.76
CA MET A 1 18.32 22.48 48.76
C MET A 1 18.36 21.97 47.34
N THR A 2 18.96 20.81 47.10
CA THR A 2 18.89 20.10 45.81
C THR A 2 17.43 19.73 45.54
N SER A 3 16.91 19.99 44.33
CA SER A 3 15.50 19.68 44.06
C SER A 3 15.24 18.19 44.23
N PRO A 4 14.07 17.79 44.74
CA PRO A 4 13.61 16.43 44.59
C PRO A 4 13.69 16.07 43.09
N HIS A 5 14.12 14.85 42.78
CA HIS A 5 14.28 14.34 41.40
C HIS A 5 15.48 14.84 40.58
N ALA A 6 16.45 15.55 41.15
CA ALA A 6 17.65 16.02 40.42
C ALA A 6 18.43 14.88 39.71
N GLU A 7 18.48 13.69 40.31
CA GLU A 7 19.13 12.50 39.71
C GLU A 7 18.36 11.95 38.51
N GLN A 8 17.03 11.87 38.60
CA GLN A 8 16.17 11.43 37.51
C GLN A 8 16.20 12.43 36.35
N LEU A 9 16.21 13.73 36.65
CA LEU A 9 16.42 14.79 35.67
C LEU A 9 17.79 14.69 34.99
N GLY A 10 18.86 14.40 35.75
CA GLY A 10 20.21 14.23 35.22
C GLY A 10 20.37 13.00 34.32
N ARG A 11 19.52 11.98 34.49
CA ARG A 11 19.48 10.76 33.67
C ARG A 11 18.57 10.85 32.45
N ALA A 12 17.55 11.70 32.46
CA ALA A 12 16.62 11.82 31.34
C ALA A 12 17.32 12.25 30.04
N ARG A 13 17.05 11.53 28.96
CA ARG A 13 17.58 11.75 27.61
C ARG A 13 16.49 11.82 26.57
N THR A 14 15.35 11.17 26.78
CA THR A 14 14.23 11.14 25.82
C THR A 14 13.08 12.06 26.23
N ALA A 15 12.25 12.45 25.26
CA ALA A 15 11.07 13.28 25.54
C ALA A 15 10.08 12.60 26.51
N ALA A 16 10.00 11.27 26.46
CA ALA A 16 9.18 10.48 27.37
C ALA A 16 9.73 10.47 28.80
N GLU A 17 11.05 10.35 28.96
CA GLU A 17 11.70 10.42 30.27
C GLU A 17 11.56 11.79 30.91
N PHE A 18 11.72 12.88 30.13
CA PHE A 18 11.45 14.22 30.64
C PHE A 18 9.97 14.42 31.01
N ALA A 19 9.03 13.80 30.29
CA ALA A 19 7.61 13.82 30.65
C ALA A 19 7.36 13.13 31.99
N ALA A 20 8.02 11.99 32.24
CA ALA A 20 7.92 11.28 33.51
C ALA A 20 8.49 12.10 34.68
N VAL A 21 9.60 12.82 34.46
CA VAL A 21 10.16 13.74 35.47
C VAL A 21 9.21 14.90 35.77
N ILE A 22 8.58 15.50 34.76
CA ILE A 22 7.56 16.55 34.96
C ILE A 22 6.40 16.03 35.80
N ALA A 23 5.89 14.83 35.50
CA ALA A 23 4.79 14.23 36.26
C ALA A 23 5.13 14.03 37.75
N LEU A 24 6.39 13.71 38.09
CA LEU A 24 6.84 13.63 39.49
C LEU A 24 6.90 15.00 40.14
N LEU A 25 7.43 16.01 39.44
CA LEU A 25 7.48 17.39 39.94
C LEU A 25 6.08 18.00 40.13
N ASP A 26 5.10 17.63 39.29
CA ASP A 26 3.70 18.03 39.44
C ASP A 26 3.07 17.44 40.71
N ILE A 27 3.44 16.20 41.08
CA ILE A 27 3.00 15.59 42.35
C ILE A 27 3.59 16.38 43.53
N ASP A 28 4.91 16.63 43.53
CA ASP A 28 5.56 17.43 44.57
C ASP A 28 4.95 18.83 44.70
N LEU A 29 4.63 19.47 43.57
CA LEU A 29 3.98 20.78 43.54
C LEU A 29 2.60 20.75 44.20
N ASN A 30 1.79 19.74 43.89
CA ASN A 30 0.47 19.56 44.51
C ASN A 30 0.57 19.33 46.02
N ASP A 31 1.56 18.55 46.48
CA ASP A 31 1.79 18.31 47.90
C ASP A 31 2.20 19.60 48.64
N VAL A 32 3.07 20.42 48.05
CA VAL A 32 3.46 21.71 48.64
C VAL A 32 2.29 22.70 48.63
N LEU A 33 1.44 22.70 47.59
CA LEU A 33 0.24 23.52 47.54
C LEU A 33 -0.77 23.14 48.64
N ALA A 34 -0.97 21.84 48.88
CA ALA A 34 -1.81 21.36 49.96
C ALA A 34 -1.27 21.80 51.34
N ARG A 35 0.04 21.64 51.56
CA ARG A 35 0.70 22.09 52.80
C ARG A 35 0.60 23.60 53.01
N ARG A 36 0.71 24.40 51.94
CA ARG A 36 0.52 25.86 52.01
C ARG A 36 -0.90 26.22 52.47
N ALA A 37 -1.92 25.51 52.00
CA ALA A 37 -3.30 25.74 52.42
C ALA A 37 -3.51 25.44 53.92
N GLU A 38 -2.90 24.36 54.42
CA GLU A 38 -2.92 24.02 55.86
C GLU A 38 -2.19 25.07 56.71
N LEU A 39 -1.03 25.56 56.23
CA LEU A 39 -0.27 26.60 56.91
C LEU A 39 -0.99 27.96 56.92
N ALA A 40 -1.74 28.28 55.86
CA ALA A 40 -2.58 29.49 55.83
C ALA A 40 -3.67 29.44 56.91
N GLN A 41 -4.32 28.28 57.10
CA GLN A 41 -5.28 28.08 58.18
C GLN A 41 -4.62 28.12 59.57
N ALA A 42 -3.36 27.73 59.69
CA ALA A 42 -2.60 27.85 60.94
C ALA A 42 -2.21 29.31 61.22
N GLU A 43 -1.84 30.08 60.20
CA GLU A 43 -1.61 31.53 60.34
C GLU A 43 -2.88 32.24 60.82
N ASP A 44 -4.02 31.97 60.19
CA ASP A 44 -5.31 32.54 60.57
C ASP A 44 -5.65 32.26 62.04
N ARG A 45 -5.41 31.03 62.53
CA ARG A 45 -5.60 30.68 63.95
C ARG A 45 -4.63 31.41 64.89
N ALA A 46 -3.36 31.53 64.49
CA ALA A 46 -2.34 32.23 65.26
C ALA A 46 -2.64 33.74 65.39
N VAL A 47 -3.27 34.36 64.37
CA VAL A 47 -3.73 35.76 64.43
C VAL A 47 -4.76 35.99 65.54
N PHE A 48 -5.59 34.99 65.85
CA PHE A 48 -6.57 35.07 66.95
C PHE A 48 -6.00 34.65 68.32
N GLY A 49 -4.69 34.48 68.44
CA GLY A 49 -3.99 34.21 69.69
C GLY A 49 -3.77 32.73 70.01
N ASP A 50 -4.09 31.81 69.09
CA ASP A 50 -3.83 30.38 69.23
C ASP A 50 -2.65 29.96 68.34
N GLY A 51 -1.42 30.26 68.79
CA GLY A 51 -0.18 29.83 68.14
C GLY A 51 0.89 30.90 67.97
N ASP A 52 1.96 30.53 67.24
CA ASP A 52 3.09 31.41 66.91
C ASP A 52 2.94 31.96 65.48
N LEU A 53 2.50 33.21 65.38
CA LEU A 53 2.27 33.91 64.12
C LEU A 53 3.56 34.11 63.31
N ALA A 54 4.69 34.34 63.97
CA ALA A 54 5.96 34.57 63.29
C ALA A 54 6.46 33.26 62.63
N ALA A 55 6.33 32.14 63.34
CA ALA A 55 6.66 30.83 62.81
C ALA A 55 5.73 30.42 61.65
N ALA A 56 4.43 30.69 61.73
CA ALA A 56 3.47 30.39 60.66
C ALA A 56 3.78 31.17 59.37
N ARG A 57 4.12 32.45 59.48
CA ARG A 57 4.53 33.29 58.34
C ARG A 57 5.82 32.82 57.70
N ALA A 58 6.83 32.51 58.51
CA ALA A 58 8.10 31.98 57.99
C ALA A 58 7.88 30.66 57.22
N ALA A 59 7.05 29.76 57.74
CA ALA A 59 6.72 28.50 57.06
C ALA A 59 5.95 28.72 55.75
N LEU A 60 5.07 29.72 55.68
CA LEU A 60 4.37 30.09 54.45
C LEU A 60 5.31 30.67 53.40
N ASP A 61 6.25 31.53 53.80
CA ASP A 61 7.26 32.09 52.91
C ASP A 61 8.17 30.98 52.35
N ASP A 62 8.59 30.02 53.18
CA ASP A 62 9.33 28.84 52.74
C ASP A 62 8.53 27.98 51.74
N CYS A 63 7.24 27.78 51.99
CA CYS A 63 6.34 27.08 51.06
C CYS A 63 6.17 27.84 49.73
N ASN A 64 6.00 29.16 49.77
CA ASN A 64 5.91 30.00 48.57
C ASN A 64 7.21 29.93 47.75
N ALA A 65 8.37 29.93 48.41
CA ALA A 65 9.67 29.78 47.75
C ALA A 65 9.84 28.39 47.12
N ALA A 66 9.35 27.33 47.78
CA ALA A 66 9.36 25.97 47.25
C ALA A 66 8.45 25.80 46.02
N ILE A 67 7.24 26.39 46.04
CA ILE A 67 6.33 26.43 44.87
C ILE A 67 7.01 27.10 43.69
N ALA A 68 7.56 28.30 43.89
CA ALA A 68 8.22 29.05 42.83
C ALA A 68 9.43 28.28 42.25
N LEU A 69 10.16 27.54 43.08
CA LEU A 69 11.26 26.67 42.63
C LEU A 69 10.73 25.51 41.77
N LEU A 70 9.67 24.84 42.19
CA LEU A 70 9.08 23.70 41.48
C LEU A 70 8.48 24.13 40.13
N GLU A 71 7.69 25.19 40.09
CA GLU A 71 7.12 25.75 38.86
C GLU A 71 8.23 26.10 37.86
N LYS A 72 9.26 26.82 38.31
CA LYS A 72 10.41 27.17 37.46
C LYS A 72 11.15 25.92 36.95
N THR A 73 11.24 24.88 37.78
CA THR A 73 11.88 23.62 37.40
C THR A 73 11.04 22.89 36.36
N ILE A 74 9.72 22.79 36.55
CA ILE A 74 8.78 22.19 35.60
C ILE A 74 8.87 22.90 34.25
N ASP A 75 8.87 24.23 34.22
CA ASP A 75 9.01 25.01 33.00
C ASP A 75 10.32 24.71 32.26
N ALA A 76 11.44 24.70 32.98
CA ALA A 76 12.75 24.41 32.41
C ALA A 76 12.85 22.98 31.86
N VAL A 77 12.26 22.00 32.55
CA VAL A 77 12.19 20.61 32.08
C VAL A 77 11.24 20.49 30.88
N GLY A 78 10.14 21.23 30.88
CA GLY A 78 9.19 21.32 29.77
C GLY A 78 9.84 21.84 28.49
N GLN A 79 10.67 22.87 28.58
CA GLN A 79 11.44 23.39 27.45
C GLN A 79 12.41 22.34 26.89
N ARG A 80 13.21 21.70 27.77
CA ARG A 80 14.13 20.62 27.36
C ARG A 80 13.41 19.45 26.70
N ARG A 81 12.26 19.05 27.26
CA ARG A 81 11.41 18.01 26.68
C ARG A 81 10.98 18.37 25.27
N ALA A 82 10.53 19.61 25.04
CA ALA A 82 10.08 20.06 23.73
C ALA A 82 11.21 20.04 22.70
N GLU A 83 12.41 20.48 23.09
CA GLU A 83 13.61 20.43 22.23
C GLU A 83 13.98 18.99 21.86
N VAL A 84 14.00 18.10 22.85
CA VAL A 84 14.32 16.67 22.62
C VAL A 84 13.26 16.03 21.73
N ALA A 85 11.97 16.25 22.00
CA ALA A 85 10.88 15.74 21.17
C ALA A 85 10.99 16.22 19.72
N GLN A 86 11.37 17.48 19.50
CA GLN A 86 11.59 18.01 18.16
C GLN A 86 12.79 17.33 17.49
N SER A 87 13.87 17.08 18.22
CA SER A 87 15.05 16.39 17.69
C SER A 87 14.76 14.92 17.33
N GLU A 88 14.01 14.21 18.16
CA GLU A 88 13.57 12.83 17.93
C GLU A 88 12.68 12.76 16.69
N ALA A 89 11.67 13.63 16.60
CA ALA A 89 10.79 13.69 15.43
C ALA A 89 11.57 13.99 14.13
N ARG A 90 12.59 14.84 14.18
CA ARG A 90 13.47 15.10 13.02
C ARG A 90 14.30 13.88 12.65
N ALA A 91 14.80 13.14 13.64
CA ALA A 91 15.54 11.89 13.41
C ALA A 91 14.65 10.81 12.77
N ASP A 92 13.42 10.66 13.23
CA ASP A 92 12.45 9.71 12.66
C ASP A 92 12.11 10.07 11.21
N ILE A 93 11.88 11.36 10.92
CA ILE A 93 11.63 11.84 9.55
C ILE A 93 12.85 11.58 8.65
N ALA A 94 14.07 11.80 9.15
CA ALA A 94 15.28 11.53 8.41
C ALA A 94 15.42 10.03 8.07
N ALA A 95 15.16 9.15 9.05
CA ALA A 95 15.18 7.71 8.87
C ALA A 95 14.15 7.24 7.83
N LEU A 96 12.92 7.77 7.90
CA LEU A 96 11.89 7.53 6.87
C LEU A 96 12.33 8.01 5.49
N GLY A 97 12.98 9.17 5.42
CA GLY A 97 13.55 9.71 4.19
C GLY A 97 14.59 8.77 3.56
N ASP A 98 15.48 8.21 4.37
CA ASP A 98 16.51 7.29 3.90
C ASP A 98 15.93 5.93 3.49
N GLU A 99 14.93 5.41 4.20
CA GLU A 99 14.19 4.21 3.80
C GLU A 99 13.49 4.41 2.43
N ILE A 100 12.85 5.57 2.23
CA ILE A 100 12.18 5.89 0.97
C ILE A 100 13.20 6.03 -0.17
N LYS A 101 14.36 6.65 0.07
CA LYS A 101 15.45 6.72 -0.94
C LYS A 101 15.95 5.34 -1.33
N ALA A 102 16.12 4.44 -0.36
CA ALA A 102 16.53 3.05 -0.61
C ALA A 102 15.48 2.32 -1.46
N LYS A 103 14.19 2.45 -1.13
CA LYS A 103 13.08 1.90 -1.92
C LYS A 103 13.02 2.48 -3.34
N ALA A 104 13.26 3.79 -3.50
CA ALA A 104 13.31 4.43 -4.81
C ALA A 104 14.47 3.91 -5.68
N THR A 105 15.62 3.67 -5.07
CA THR A 105 16.78 3.08 -5.76
C THR A 105 16.46 1.67 -6.26
N LEU A 106 15.89 0.83 -5.40
CA LEU A 106 15.45 -0.52 -5.77
C LEU A 106 14.37 -0.49 -6.86
N LEU A 107 13.43 0.45 -6.79
CA LEU A 107 12.41 0.65 -7.83
C LEU A 107 13.07 0.99 -9.18
N GLY A 108 14.07 1.87 -9.19
CA GLY A 108 14.84 2.19 -10.38
C GLY A 108 15.56 0.98 -10.98
N GLU A 109 16.13 0.11 -10.15
CA GLU A 109 16.72 -1.16 -10.59
C GLU A 109 15.69 -2.08 -11.24
N ARG A 110 14.50 -2.21 -10.64
CA ARG A 110 13.41 -3.00 -11.21
C ARG A 110 12.98 -2.46 -12.57
N TRP A 111 12.87 -1.14 -12.73
CA TRP A 111 12.54 -0.53 -14.03
C TRP A 111 13.63 -0.74 -15.09
N ARG A 112 14.90 -0.63 -14.71
CA ARG A 112 16.02 -0.95 -15.62
C ARG A 112 15.98 -2.41 -16.07
N CYS A 113 15.67 -3.33 -15.16
CA CYS A 113 15.50 -4.75 -15.48
C CYS A 113 14.31 -4.99 -16.41
N VAL A 114 13.15 -4.38 -16.13
CA VAL A 114 11.96 -4.46 -16.99
C VAL A 114 12.28 -3.96 -18.40
N ARG A 115 12.93 -2.79 -18.54
CA ARG A 115 13.34 -2.27 -19.85
C ARG A 115 14.22 -3.28 -20.60
N ARG A 116 15.22 -3.85 -19.94
CA ARG A 116 16.11 -4.86 -20.54
C ARG A 116 15.32 -6.08 -21.04
N LEU A 117 14.44 -6.63 -20.20
CA LEU A 117 13.62 -7.79 -20.55
C LEU A 117 12.63 -7.51 -21.69
N VAL A 118 12.08 -6.30 -21.76
CA VAL A 118 11.19 -5.90 -22.85
C VAL A 118 11.95 -5.85 -24.18
N GLU A 119 13.14 -5.25 -24.22
CA GLU A 119 13.94 -5.22 -25.44
C GLU A 119 14.42 -6.61 -25.87
N GLU A 120 14.81 -7.46 -24.91
CA GLU A 120 15.15 -8.85 -25.16
C GLU A 120 13.96 -9.64 -25.75
N LEU A 121 12.77 -9.49 -25.16
CA LEU A 121 11.54 -10.08 -25.68
C LEU A 121 11.24 -9.60 -27.10
N ARG A 122 11.37 -8.30 -27.38
CA ARG A 122 11.13 -7.73 -28.72
C ARG A 122 12.05 -8.37 -29.76
N GLN A 123 13.35 -8.48 -29.46
CA GLN A 123 14.32 -9.09 -30.36
C GLN A 123 13.99 -10.56 -30.63
N GLN A 124 13.68 -11.34 -29.59
CA GLN A 124 13.29 -12.74 -29.74
C GLN A 124 12.01 -12.91 -30.58
N LEU A 125 11.03 -12.00 -30.43
CA LEU A 125 9.82 -12.03 -31.25
C LEU A 125 10.10 -11.71 -32.72
N PHE A 126 11.02 -10.79 -33.03
CA PHE A 126 11.41 -10.49 -34.40
C PHE A 126 12.12 -11.66 -35.07
N GLU A 127 13.04 -12.32 -34.36
CA GLU A 127 13.74 -13.51 -34.84
C GLU A 127 12.77 -14.69 -35.05
N ALA A 128 11.86 -14.91 -34.10
CA ALA A 128 10.84 -15.94 -34.22
C ALA A 128 9.90 -15.71 -35.41
N ASP A 129 9.49 -14.46 -35.68
CA ASP A 129 8.69 -14.12 -36.86
C ASP A 129 9.45 -14.39 -38.17
N ALA A 130 10.72 -13.99 -38.24
CA ALA A 130 11.56 -14.25 -39.41
C ALA A 130 11.70 -15.75 -39.69
N LEU A 131 11.92 -16.56 -38.64
CA LEU A 131 11.97 -18.02 -38.74
C LEU A 131 10.62 -18.61 -39.16
N ALA A 132 9.52 -18.13 -38.59
CA ALA A 132 8.18 -18.60 -38.94
C ALA A 132 7.86 -18.33 -40.42
N ARG A 133 8.23 -17.15 -40.95
CA ARG A 133 8.06 -16.82 -42.38
C ARG A 133 8.92 -17.71 -43.26
N ALA A 134 10.18 -17.94 -42.92
CA ALA A 134 11.07 -18.82 -43.68
C ALA A 134 10.52 -20.26 -43.76
N ILE A 135 10.05 -20.80 -42.63
CA ILE A 135 9.43 -22.13 -42.57
C ILE A 135 8.12 -22.16 -43.36
N ALA A 136 7.30 -21.12 -43.29
CA ALA A 136 6.07 -21.04 -44.06
C ALA A 136 6.34 -21.05 -45.57
N THR A 137 7.37 -20.33 -46.04
CA THR A 137 7.82 -20.38 -47.43
C THR A 137 8.28 -21.79 -47.82
N ALA A 138 9.10 -22.44 -47.00
CA ALA A 138 9.56 -23.81 -47.26
C ALA A 138 8.39 -24.82 -47.30
N ASN A 139 7.43 -24.72 -46.38
CA ASN A 139 6.22 -25.53 -46.38
C ASN A 139 5.42 -25.37 -47.67
N GLY A 140 5.32 -24.15 -48.21
CA GLY A 140 4.66 -23.89 -49.50
C GLY A 140 5.40 -24.55 -50.68
N LEU A 141 6.73 -24.59 -50.65
CA LEU A 141 7.53 -25.32 -51.65
C LEU A 141 7.32 -26.84 -51.54
N PHE A 142 7.23 -27.37 -50.33
CA PHE A 142 6.94 -28.79 -50.10
C PHE A 142 5.54 -29.16 -50.61
N ASP A 143 4.55 -28.29 -50.41
CA ASP A 143 3.20 -28.46 -50.96
C ASP A 143 3.23 -28.50 -52.49
N ALA A 144 3.97 -27.59 -53.13
CA ALA A 144 4.11 -27.55 -54.59
C ALA A 144 4.83 -28.79 -55.16
N ALA A 145 5.75 -29.38 -54.40
CA ALA A 145 6.49 -30.57 -54.78
C ALA A 145 5.81 -31.89 -54.38
N GLY A 146 4.67 -31.84 -53.67
CA GLY A 146 3.92 -33.03 -53.23
C GLY A 146 4.54 -33.81 -52.07
N VAL A 147 5.54 -33.26 -51.38
CA VAL A 147 6.26 -33.88 -50.24
C VAL A 147 5.75 -33.33 -48.91
N ALA A 148 4.50 -33.65 -48.58
CA ALA A 148 3.82 -33.13 -47.40
C ALA A 148 4.39 -33.63 -46.06
N ASP A 149 5.12 -34.73 -46.07
CA ASP A 149 5.79 -35.34 -44.91
C ASP A 149 6.93 -34.48 -44.34
N LEU A 150 7.53 -33.61 -45.15
CA LEU A 150 8.59 -32.69 -44.72
C LEU A 150 8.06 -31.42 -44.04
N LYS A 151 6.73 -31.24 -43.96
CA LYS A 151 6.13 -30.00 -43.44
C LYS A 151 6.27 -29.88 -41.93
N VAL A 152 6.62 -28.66 -41.49
CA VAL A 152 6.69 -28.32 -40.07
C VAL A 152 5.39 -27.64 -39.63
N ASN A 153 4.76 -28.16 -38.57
CA ASN A 153 3.58 -27.55 -37.97
C ASN A 153 3.97 -26.48 -36.94
N LEU A 154 4.02 -25.22 -37.39
CA LEU A 154 4.37 -24.05 -36.58
C LEU A 154 3.53 -23.92 -35.30
N THR A 155 2.23 -24.21 -35.38
CA THR A 155 1.31 -24.11 -34.24
C THR A 155 1.65 -25.11 -33.14
N THR A 156 1.99 -26.35 -33.52
CA THR A 156 2.40 -27.39 -32.58
C THR A 156 3.75 -27.03 -31.95
N THR A 157 4.73 -26.61 -32.75
CA THR A 157 6.06 -26.20 -32.26
C THR A 157 5.95 -25.11 -31.20
N ARG A 158 5.16 -24.05 -31.48
CA ARG A 158 4.91 -22.95 -30.54
C ARG A 158 4.26 -23.44 -29.24
N ARG A 159 3.23 -24.28 -29.34
CA ARG A 159 2.49 -24.76 -28.16
C ARG A 159 3.39 -25.55 -27.22
N THR A 160 4.21 -26.44 -27.77
CA THR A 160 5.15 -27.25 -26.98
C THR A 160 6.19 -26.37 -26.32
N ALA A 161 6.72 -25.36 -27.04
CA ALA A 161 7.71 -24.43 -26.49
C ALA A 161 7.17 -23.52 -25.38
N MET A 162 5.87 -23.17 -25.44
CA MET A 162 5.21 -22.28 -24.47
C MET A 162 4.53 -23.05 -23.31
N ALA A 163 4.62 -24.37 -23.29
CA ALA A 163 4.09 -25.19 -22.21
C ALA A 163 5.03 -25.10 -21.00
N GLY A 164 4.46 -24.80 -19.82
CA GLY A 164 5.25 -24.74 -18.59
C GLY A 164 4.50 -24.15 -17.41
N PRO A 165 5.06 -24.31 -16.19
CA PRO A 165 4.50 -23.73 -14.98
C PRO A 165 4.52 -22.21 -15.04
N ARG A 166 3.46 -21.58 -14.53
CA ARG A 166 3.30 -20.12 -14.48
C ARG A 166 3.44 -19.61 -13.06
N ALA A 167 4.08 -18.46 -12.90
CA ALA A 167 4.14 -17.79 -11.61
C ALA A 167 2.72 -17.34 -11.18
N ALA A 168 2.40 -17.50 -9.90
CA ALA A 168 1.15 -17.01 -9.35
C ALA A 168 1.19 -15.47 -9.28
N ALA A 169 0.09 -14.83 -9.66
CA ALA A 169 -0.05 -13.39 -9.51
C ALA A 169 -0.03 -13.00 -8.02
N PRO A 170 0.68 -11.92 -7.64
CA PRO A 170 0.63 -11.39 -6.28
C PRO A 170 -0.80 -11.01 -5.87
N ALA A 171 -1.13 -11.16 -4.59
CA ALA A 171 -2.49 -10.95 -4.08
C ALA A 171 -3.01 -9.51 -4.26
N ARG A 172 -2.13 -8.51 -4.39
CA ARG A 172 -2.50 -7.10 -4.52
C ARG A 172 -1.65 -6.44 -5.60
N LEU A 173 -2.24 -6.30 -6.78
CA LEU A 173 -1.69 -5.52 -7.89
C LEU A 173 -2.52 -4.27 -8.12
N SER A 174 -1.87 -3.20 -8.54
CA SER A 174 -2.57 -2.01 -9.03
C SER A 174 -3.30 -2.33 -10.34
N ARG A 175 -4.34 -1.55 -10.68
CA ARG A 175 -5.07 -1.74 -11.94
C ARG A 175 -4.17 -1.72 -13.18
N PRO A 176 -3.20 -0.79 -13.31
CA PRO A 176 -2.26 -0.80 -14.44
C PRO A 176 -1.38 -2.05 -14.47
N ALA A 177 -0.91 -2.52 -13.30
CA ALA A 177 -0.09 -3.74 -13.23
C ALA A 177 -0.89 -4.98 -13.65
N LEU A 178 -2.17 -5.07 -13.28
CA LEU A 178 -3.06 -6.14 -13.74
C LEU A 178 -3.27 -6.11 -15.26
N GLN A 179 -3.38 -4.93 -15.87
CA GLN A 179 -3.51 -4.80 -17.33
C GLN A 179 -2.23 -5.25 -18.04
N ALA A 180 -1.06 -4.83 -17.54
CA ALA A 180 0.23 -5.25 -18.08
C ALA A 180 0.41 -6.77 -17.96
N ASP A 181 0.08 -7.36 -16.80
CA ASP A 181 0.15 -8.80 -16.58
C ASP A 181 -0.73 -9.59 -17.57
N ARG A 182 -1.99 -9.16 -17.75
CA ARG A 182 -2.90 -9.76 -18.73
C ARG A 182 -2.34 -9.70 -20.16
N LEU A 183 -1.73 -8.58 -20.54
CA LEU A 183 -1.10 -8.46 -21.85
C LEU A 183 0.08 -9.42 -22.00
N LEU A 184 0.95 -9.52 -20.99
CA LEU A 184 2.08 -10.44 -21.01
C LEU A 184 1.62 -11.91 -21.08
N LEU A 185 0.60 -12.28 -20.32
CA LEU A 185 0.01 -13.62 -20.35
C LEU A 185 -0.68 -13.92 -21.69
N SER A 186 -1.15 -12.90 -22.42
CA SER A 186 -1.72 -13.09 -23.76
C SER A 186 -0.67 -13.59 -24.77
N PHE A 187 0.62 -13.29 -24.57
CA PHE A 187 1.68 -13.84 -25.42
C PHE A 187 1.85 -15.35 -25.26
N LEU A 188 1.42 -15.91 -24.13
CA LEU A 188 1.56 -17.34 -23.79
C LEU A 188 0.27 -18.14 -24.01
N SER A 189 -0.85 -17.47 -24.26
CA SER A 189 -2.18 -18.09 -24.27
C SER A 189 -2.64 -18.46 -25.68
N PRO A 190 -3.36 -19.59 -25.85
CA PRO A 190 -4.04 -19.89 -27.11
C PRO A 190 -5.02 -18.79 -27.51
N GLY A 191 -4.95 -18.37 -28.77
CA GLY A 191 -5.72 -17.25 -29.32
C GLY A 191 -5.44 -15.87 -28.71
N GLY A 192 -4.27 -15.70 -28.10
CA GLY A 192 -3.76 -14.41 -27.65
C GLY A 192 -2.99 -13.66 -28.74
N ALA A 193 -2.24 -12.62 -28.36
CA ALA A 193 -1.65 -11.66 -29.31
C ALA A 193 -0.75 -12.26 -30.41
N LEU A 194 -0.19 -13.45 -30.17
CA LEU A 194 0.72 -14.14 -31.10
C LEU A 194 0.19 -15.52 -31.55
N ASP A 195 -1.06 -15.85 -31.23
CA ASP A 195 -1.70 -17.08 -31.71
C ASP A 195 -2.93 -16.70 -32.56
N PRO A 196 -2.96 -17.02 -33.86
CA PRO A 196 -4.04 -16.61 -34.76
C PRO A 196 -5.38 -17.31 -34.49
N ARG A 197 -5.43 -18.26 -33.54
CA ARG A 197 -6.68 -18.94 -33.17
C ARG A 197 -7.65 -17.99 -32.44
N PRO A 198 -8.96 -18.27 -32.44
CA PRO A 198 -9.88 -17.58 -31.55
C PRO A 198 -9.52 -17.87 -30.09
N ALA A 199 -9.68 -16.88 -29.22
CA ALA A 199 -9.58 -17.11 -27.77
C ALA A 199 -10.58 -18.19 -27.34
N LEU A 200 -10.22 -19.00 -26.33
CA LEU A 200 -11.13 -19.97 -25.73
C LEU A 200 -12.41 -19.27 -25.24
N GLY A 201 -13.55 -19.59 -25.85
CA GLY A 201 -14.85 -18.96 -25.56
C GLY A 201 -15.22 -17.74 -26.42
N ALA A 202 -14.41 -17.39 -27.43
CA ALA A 202 -14.79 -16.34 -28.39
C ALA A 202 -16.07 -16.72 -29.14
N PRO A 203 -17.05 -15.82 -29.29
CA PRO A 203 -18.28 -16.10 -30.01
C PRO A 203 -17.95 -16.48 -31.45
N VAL A 204 -18.34 -17.68 -31.86
CA VAL A 204 -18.17 -18.13 -33.25
C VAL A 204 -19.05 -17.25 -34.11
N LYS A 205 -18.44 -16.41 -34.95
CA LYS A 205 -19.16 -15.64 -35.97
C LYS A 205 -19.84 -16.65 -36.89
N ARG A 206 -21.16 -16.80 -36.75
CA ARG A 206 -21.98 -17.58 -37.68
C ARG A 206 -21.77 -16.93 -39.05
N VAL A 207 -21.16 -17.66 -39.97
CA VAL A 207 -21.07 -17.22 -41.36
C VAL A 207 -22.51 -17.18 -41.86
N GLU A 208 -23.04 -15.99 -42.14
CA GLU A 208 -24.28 -15.82 -42.90
C GLU A 208 -23.99 -16.27 -44.35
N GLY A 209 -23.95 -17.58 -44.55
CA GLY A 209 -24.03 -18.18 -45.87
C GLY A 209 -25.45 -18.05 -46.35
N LYS A 210 -25.64 -17.37 -47.50
CA LYS A 210 -26.88 -17.42 -48.27
C LYS A 210 -27.32 -18.88 -48.41
N SER A 211 -28.43 -19.24 -47.76
CA SER A 211 -29.14 -20.47 -48.05
C SER A 211 -29.45 -20.52 -49.55
N PRO A 212 -29.24 -21.63 -50.26
CA PRO A 212 -29.65 -21.73 -51.64
C PRO A 212 -31.18 -21.58 -51.69
N GLU A 213 -31.64 -20.59 -52.43
CA GLU A 213 -33.05 -20.33 -52.70
C GLU A 213 -33.61 -21.49 -53.52
N VAL A 214 -34.21 -22.47 -52.84
CA VAL A 214 -35.02 -23.50 -53.47
C VAL A 214 -36.35 -22.85 -53.85
N ARG A 215 -36.44 -22.33 -55.08
CA ARG A 215 -37.71 -21.96 -55.70
C ARG A 215 -38.61 -23.20 -55.76
N ARG A 216 -39.65 -23.24 -54.93
CA ARG A 216 -40.84 -24.08 -55.15
C ARG A 216 -41.97 -23.20 -55.68
N PRO A 217 -42.68 -23.61 -56.74
CA PRO A 217 -43.78 -22.85 -57.32
C PRO A 217 -45.08 -23.11 -56.56
N GLY A 218 -45.97 -22.11 -56.56
CA GLY A 218 -47.39 -22.29 -56.28
C GLY A 218 -47.85 -21.76 -54.91
N GLY A 219 -48.72 -20.75 -54.94
CA GLY A 219 -49.12 -19.96 -53.78
C GLY A 219 -49.94 -20.69 -52.71
N ALA A 220 -49.80 -20.21 -51.48
CA ALA A 220 -50.89 -20.05 -50.53
C ALA A 220 -50.44 -19.05 -49.44
N ILE A 221 -51.19 -17.97 -49.31
CA ILE A 221 -51.08 -16.99 -48.23
C ILE A 221 -51.59 -17.66 -46.95
N SER A 222 -50.84 -17.58 -45.85
CA SER A 222 -51.42 -17.76 -44.52
C SER A 222 -50.78 -16.76 -43.57
N GLN A 223 -51.49 -15.65 -43.36
CA GLN A 223 -51.32 -14.77 -42.22
C GLN A 223 -51.96 -15.46 -41.02
N PHE A 224 -51.19 -15.78 -39.99
CA PHE A 224 -51.72 -16.02 -38.65
C PHE A 224 -50.80 -15.39 -37.61
N LEU A 225 -51.22 -14.22 -37.13
CA LEU A 225 -51.04 -13.73 -35.76
C LEU A 225 -52.46 -13.36 -35.29
N PRO A 226 -52.85 -13.63 -34.03
CA PRO A 226 -52.44 -12.74 -32.91
C PRO A 226 -52.18 -13.49 -31.57
N ALA A 227 -51.25 -12.97 -30.72
CA ALA A 227 -51.47 -12.27 -29.43
C ALA A 227 -52.17 -13.12 -28.34
N THR A 228 -51.74 -13.25 -27.08
CA THR A 228 -51.56 -12.23 -26.02
C THR A 228 -50.95 -12.91 -24.75
N LYS A 229 -49.87 -12.35 -24.17
CA LYS A 229 -49.71 -11.74 -22.80
C LYS A 229 -49.71 -12.64 -21.52
N PRO A 230 -49.05 -12.17 -20.42
CA PRO A 230 -48.43 -12.96 -19.35
C PRO A 230 -49.22 -12.95 -18.02
N PHE A 231 -48.84 -13.77 -17.03
CA PHE A 231 -48.74 -13.47 -15.57
C PHE A 231 -48.54 -14.77 -14.75
N GLY A 232 -47.80 -14.69 -13.64
CA GLY A 232 -47.98 -15.64 -12.52
C GLY A 232 -46.75 -15.89 -11.65
N GLU A 233 -46.52 -15.05 -10.65
CA GLU A 233 -45.80 -15.41 -9.42
C GLU A 233 -46.60 -16.42 -8.59
N ARG A 234 -45.90 -17.41 -8.00
CA ARG A 234 -45.82 -17.72 -6.55
C ARG A 234 -45.62 -19.23 -6.30
N GLY A 235 -44.65 -19.49 -5.43
CA GLY A 235 -44.28 -20.76 -4.82
C GLY A 235 -43.02 -20.52 -4.02
#